data_AF-A0A2H3I5A8-F1
#
_entry.id   AF-A0A2H3I5A8-F1
#
_cell.length_a   1.000
_cell.length_b   1.000
_cell.length_c   1.000
_cell.angle_alpha   90.00
_cell.angle_beta   90.00
_cell.angle_gamma   90.00
#
_symmetry.space_group_name_H-M   'P 1'
#
loop_
_entity.id
_entity.type
_entity.pdbx_description
1 polymer ?
#
loop_
_entity_poly.entity_id
_entity_poly.type
_entity_poly.pdbx_seq_one_letter_code
_entity_poly.pdbx_strand_id
1 'polypeptide(L)'
;MAETKVIGNSKKSILERLPGRLPTASIPEVGDWDSISKEVLENLPNLSTSLLADDAIWRDSYALTGTFRTFYFPGTIAREWAVLCKQRGILSAKLIPGSSRVVRIGSKYAWLDCKFSFTTANPTTECSGFLSLVPSEGSKWKIWILRTILEQITGHGDVDSLAPCLQNGSATGSKNGPTNGSSKYDTYVAIIGGGQAGLSTGGRLQALGVPYTSARLHTVREYSHLPFDRTFGPSYPEYLGKDDLAKGHRAWAAKYGINIWLSTTVESGYWDNQTQTYTLNIRRAGIESQVTAKHVVFATGANSQTPVMPVFPNQEKYRGLVLHSAQYVSANDWKGKNGIVIGTANTGHDVANDMYDVGMTTTMVQRSRTFVLPVEYIADRYHALYNDKIPTEVSDRVMFSNPVSIARLTSAEAFHTMARAQPERWDALERAGFKVDPYGDIQDAINVRLGGHYIDVGTSAIISKGLIKVKSDSPIASYTEDGLLFTDGTEIKADVIVFATGFVGNLKQHAKQIFGDEVAERAGDCFGLNEEGEILAAFKPTQRKSSYFV
;
A
#
# COMPACT_ATOMS: atom_id res chain seq x y z
N MET A 1 21.03 3.25 -35.43
CA MET A 1 19.71 3.90 -35.42
C MET A 1 18.72 2.89 -34.89
N ALA A 2 17.94 3.24 -33.87
CA ALA A 2 16.86 2.40 -33.33
C ALA A 2 15.58 3.23 -33.36
N GLU A 3 14.46 2.65 -33.80
CA GLU A 3 13.22 3.40 -34.02
C GLU A 3 12.55 3.77 -32.70
N THR A 4 12.67 5.05 -32.30
CA THR A 4 11.84 5.62 -31.25
C THR A 4 10.39 5.69 -31.74
N LYS A 5 9.58 4.66 -31.41
CA LYS A 5 8.14 4.66 -31.70
C LYS A 5 7.47 5.85 -31.00
N VAL A 6 7.16 6.88 -31.78
CA VAL A 6 6.30 7.99 -31.36
C VAL A 6 4.90 7.45 -31.09
N ILE A 7 4.55 7.27 -29.82
CA ILE A 7 3.22 6.82 -29.42
C ILE A 7 2.28 8.02 -29.50
N GLY A 8 1.39 8.00 -30.49
CA GLY A 8 0.30 8.97 -30.62
C GLY A 8 -0.68 8.95 -29.44
N ASN A 9 -1.46 10.02 -29.32
CA ASN A 9 -2.33 10.30 -28.17
C ASN A 9 -3.37 9.21 -27.84
N SER A 10 -3.87 9.27 -26.60
CA SER A 10 -4.92 8.41 -26.03
C SER A 10 -4.48 6.97 -25.67
N LYS A 11 -3.59 6.85 -24.68
CA LYS A 11 -3.55 5.67 -23.80
C LYS A 11 -4.08 6.04 -22.42
N LYS A 12 -5.36 5.74 -22.20
CA LYS A 12 -6.00 5.78 -20.87
C LYS A 12 -5.19 4.96 -19.84
N SER A 13 -5.06 5.48 -18.62
CA SER A 13 -4.48 4.76 -17.47
C SER A 13 -5.22 3.44 -17.26
N ILE A 14 -4.56 2.43 -16.67
CA ILE A 14 -5.21 1.13 -16.44
C ILE A 14 -6.49 1.26 -15.60
N LEU A 15 -6.47 2.16 -14.60
CA LEU A 15 -7.62 2.51 -13.76
C LEU A 15 -8.78 3.15 -14.54
N GLU A 16 -8.53 3.77 -15.69
CA GLU A 16 -9.54 4.34 -16.59
C GLU A 16 -10.07 3.32 -17.63
N ARG A 17 -9.51 2.11 -17.65
CA ARG A 17 -9.95 0.98 -18.49
C ARG A 17 -10.70 -0.08 -17.68
N LEU A 18 -10.53 -0.13 -16.36
CA LEU A 18 -11.29 -1.02 -15.48
C LEU A 18 -12.79 -0.66 -15.47
N PRO A 19 -13.71 -1.64 -15.56
CA PRO A 19 -15.15 -1.38 -15.43
C PRO A 19 -15.57 -0.97 -14.01
N GLY A 20 -16.65 -0.19 -13.95
CA GLY A 20 -17.31 0.22 -12.70
C GLY A 20 -17.84 1.65 -12.77
N ARG A 21 -18.93 1.91 -12.03
CA ARG A 21 -19.53 3.24 -11.78
C ARG A 21 -20.17 3.22 -10.40
N LEU A 22 -20.36 4.38 -9.78
CA LEU A 22 -21.11 4.47 -8.52
C LEU A 22 -22.63 4.47 -8.80
N PRO A 23 -23.43 3.68 -8.06
CA PRO A 23 -24.86 3.56 -8.30
C PRO A 23 -25.56 4.84 -7.86
N THR A 24 -26.36 5.42 -8.77
CA THR A 24 -27.22 6.58 -8.49
C THR A 24 -28.58 6.05 -8.08
N ALA A 25 -28.91 6.13 -6.79
CA ALA A 25 -30.13 5.52 -6.23
C ALA A 25 -30.71 6.33 -5.08
N SER A 26 -32.05 6.45 -5.05
CA SER A 26 -32.78 7.04 -3.92
C SER A 26 -33.26 5.94 -2.99
N ILE A 27 -32.43 5.59 -2.00
CA ILE A 27 -32.76 4.61 -0.96
C ILE A 27 -33.28 5.36 0.27
N PRO A 28 -34.42 4.97 0.88
CA PRO A 28 -34.90 5.54 2.15
C PRO A 28 -33.86 5.48 3.29
N GLU A 29 -34.10 6.18 4.39
CA GLU A 29 -33.25 6.08 5.58
C GLU A 29 -33.64 4.88 6.46
N VAL A 30 -34.95 4.61 6.56
CA VAL A 30 -35.52 3.51 7.34
C VAL A 30 -36.11 2.46 6.40
N GLY A 31 -35.83 1.19 6.68
CA GLY A 31 -36.33 0.02 5.95
C GLY A 31 -35.81 -1.26 6.61
N ASP A 32 -36.41 -2.40 6.29
CA ASP A 32 -35.93 -3.70 6.77
C ASP A 32 -34.75 -4.19 5.93
N TRP A 33 -33.60 -3.59 6.18
CA TRP A 33 -32.36 -3.82 5.45
C TRP A 33 -31.78 -5.22 5.66
N ASP A 34 -32.04 -5.85 6.81
CA ASP A 34 -31.57 -7.22 7.10
C ASP A 34 -32.44 -8.25 6.34
N SER A 35 -33.77 -8.11 6.30
CA SER A 35 -34.63 -9.02 5.51
C SER A 35 -34.34 -8.93 4.01
N ILE A 36 -34.17 -7.71 3.47
CA ILE A 36 -33.78 -7.50 2.06
C ILE A 36 -32.44 -8.16 1.76
N SER A 37 -31.43 -7.96 2.63
CA SER A 37 -30.11 -8.58 2.46
C SER A 37 -30.16 -10.10 2.54
N LYS A 38 -31.02 -10.66 3.42
CA LYS A 38 -31.24 -12.09 3.60
C LYS A 38 -31.87 -12.75 2.37
N GLU A 39 -32.91 -12.16 1.78
CA GLU A 39 -33.58 -12.68 0.58
C GLU A 39 -32.58 -12.85 -0.59
N VAL A 40 -31.74 -11.84 -0.81
CA VAL A 40 -30.68 -11.89 -1.84
C VAL A 40 -29.60 -12.92 -1.49
N LEU A 41 -29.20 -12.99 -0.22
CA LEU A 41 -28.13 -13.89 0.24
C LEU A 41 -28.53 -15.38 0.22
N GLU A 42 -29.78 -15.72 0.50
CA GLU A 42 -30.29 -17.10 0.42
C GLU A 42 -30.13 -17.71 -0.98
N ASN A 43 -30.12 -16.86 -2.01
CA ASN A 43 -29.91 -17.26 -3.40
C ASN A 43 -28.43 -17.31 -3.82
N LEU A 44 -27.49 -16.88 -2.97
CA LEU A 44 -26.06 -16.78 -3.32
C LEU A 44 -25.41 -18.10 -3.79
N PRO A 45 -25.71 -19.30 -3.24
CA PRO A 45 -25.19 -20.56 -3.79
C PRO A 45 -25.59 -20.83 -5.25
N ASN A 46 -26.69 -20.23 -5.72
CA ASN A 46 -27.23 -20.35 -7.07
C ASN A 46 -27.15 -19.01 -7.85
N LEU A 47 -26.10 -18.22 -7.59
CA LEU A 47 -25.92 -16.88 -8.17
C LEU A 47 -26.04 -16.89 -9.70
N SER A 48 -27.03 -16.15 -10.20
CA SER A 48 -27.34 -16.05 -11.63
C SER A 48 -27.42 -14.59 -12.07
N THR A 49 -27.44 -14.35 -13.39
CA THR A 49 -27.41 -13.00 -13.97
C THR A 49 -28.62 -12.14 -13.60
N SER A 50 -29.75 -12.73 -13.21
CA SER A 50 -30.94 -11.99 -12.76
C SER A 50 -30.74 -11.30 -11.41
N LEU A 51 -29.87 -11.84 -10.54
CA LEU A 51 -29.54 -11.32 -9.21
C LEU A 51 -28.44 -10.25 -9.25
N LEU A 52 -27.81 -10.02 -10.41
CA LEU A 52 -26.66 -9.15 -10.59
C LEU A 52 -27.06 -7.86 -11.33
N ALA A 53 -26.48 -6.73 -10.92
CA ALA A 53 -26.57 -5.46 -11.66
C ALA A 53 -25.75 -5.52 -12.95
N ASP A 54 -26.14 -4.76 -13.98
CA ASP A 54 -25.55 -4.89 -15.33
C ASP A 54 -24.03 -4.59 -15.34
N ASP A 55 -23.59 -3.74 -14.43
CA ASP A 55 -22.21 -3.35 -14.14
C ASP A 55 -21.64 -4.02 -12.87
N ALA A 56 -22.19 -5.17 -12.46
CA ALA A 56 -21.78 -5.86 -11.25
C ALA A 56 -20.30 -6.29 -11.27
N ILE A 57 -19.71 -6.34 -10.08
CA ILE A 57 -18.31 -6.70 -9.84
C ILE A 57 -18.24 -7.77 -8.74
N TRP A 58 -17.42 -8.79 -8.92
CA TRP A 58 -17.06 -9.73 -7.85
C TRP A 58 -15.55 -9.68 -7.61
N ARG A 59 -15.14 -9.34 -6.39
CA ARG A 59 -13.74 -9.45 -5.95
C ARG A 59 -13.58 -10.58 -4.94
N ASP A 60 -12.70 -11.53 -5.27
CA ASP A 60 -12.34 -12.65 -4.41
C ASP A 60 -10.95 -12.44 -3.80
N SER A 61 -10.89 -12.57 -2.48
CA SER A 61 -9.68 -12.51 -1.66
C SER A 61 -9.43 -13.91 -1.11
N TYR A 62 -8.83 -14.77 -1.93
CA TYR A 62 -8.48 -16.18 -1.69
C TYR A 62 -9.63 -17.17 -1.46
N ALA A 63 -10.80 -16.73 -1.01
CA ALA A 63 -11.88 -17.61 -0.54
C ALA A 63 -12.32 -18.68 -1.56
N LEU A 64 -12.48 -18.32 -2.83
CA LEU A 64 -12.88 -19.26 -3.88
C LEU A 64 -11.73 -19.56 -4.85
N THR A 65 -10.95 -18.54 -5.23
CA THR A 65 -9.92 -18.65 -6.28
C THR A 65 -8.54 -19.03 -5.75
N GLY A 66 -8.29 -18.94 -4.44
CA GLY A 66 -6.96 -19.16 -3.84
C GLY A 66 -5.94 -18.05 -4.13
N THR A 67 -6.38 -16.90 -4.64
CA THR A 67 -5.55 -15.70 -4.86
C THR A 67 -6.44 -14.45 -4.84
N PHE A 68 -5.88 -13.27 -5.13
CA PHE A 68 -6.68 -12.08 -5.45
C PHE A 68 -7.13 -12.10 -6.92
N ARG A 69 -8.45 -11.99 -7.17
CA ARG A 69 -9.07 -11.85 -8.50
C ARG A 69 -10.23 -10.87 -8.46
N THR A 70 -10.43 -10.10 -9.54
CA THR A 70 -11.67 -9.34 -9.76
C THR A 70 -12.31 -9.72 -11.10
N PHE A 71 -13.59 -10.07 -11.04
CA PHE A 71 -14.44 -10.42 -12.18
C PHE A 71 -15.47 -9.31 -12.41
N TYR A 72 -15.70 -8.97 -13.68
CA TYR A 72 -16.62 -7.90 -14.09
C TYR A 72 -17.78 -8.45 -14.94
N PHE A 73 -18.94 -7.84 -14.79
CA PHE A 73 -20.21 -8.09 -15.49
C PHE A 73 -20.93 -9.40 -15.11
N PRO A 74 -22.28 -9.43 -15.11
CA PRO A 74 -23.08 -10.58 -14.69
C PRO A 74 -22.71 -11.92 -15.31
N GLY A 75 -22.48 -11.95 -16.63
CA GLY A 75 -22.21 -13.19 -17.36
C GLY A 75 -20.90 -13.87 -16.95
N THR A 76 -19.86 -13.08 -16.66
CA THR A 76 -18.60 -13.60 -16.11
C THR A 76 -18.81 -14.10 -14.68
N ILE A 77 -19.40 -13.26 -13.83
CA ILE A 77 -19.56 -13.53 -12.40
C ILE A 77 -20.38 -14.80 -12.17
N ALA A 78 -21.56 -14.92 -12.80
CA ALA A 78 -22.40 -16.12 -12.66
C ALA A 78 -21.71 -17.40 -13.18
N ARG A 79 -20.92 -17.31 -14.26
CA ARG A 79 -20.19 -18.47 -14.81
C ARG A 79 -19.06 -18.92 -13.88
N GLU A 80 -18.18 -18.02 -13.48
CA GLU A 80 -17.05 -18.34 -12.61
C GLU A 80 -17.54 -18.75 -11.21
N TRP A 81 -18.60 -18.10 -10.70
CA TRP A 81 -19.23 -18.48 -9.43
C TRP A 81 -19.81 -19.90 -9.51
N ALA A 82 -20.59 -20.25 -10.53
CA ALA A 82 -21.15 -21.61 -10.64
C ALA A 82 -20.08 -22.71 -10.68
N VAL A 83 -18.94 -22.44 -11.34
CA VAL A 83 -17.78 -23.34 -11.34
C VAL A 83 -17.13 -23.43 -9.95
N LEU A 84 -16.80 -22.29 -9.35
CA LEU A 84 -16.04 -22.24 -8.09
C LEU A 84 -16.88 -22.65 -6.88
N CYS A 85 -18.15 -22.24 -6.81
CA CYS A 85 -19.12 -22.66 -5.79
C CYS A 85 -19.26 -24.19 -5.75
N LYS A 86 -19.33 -24.84 -6.93
CA LYS A 86 -19.35 -26.30 -7.04
C LYS A 86 -18.02 -26.95 -6.65
N GLN A 87 -16.89 -26.41 -7.09
CA GLN A 87 -15.56 -26.95 -6.74
C GLN A 87 -15.28 -26.84 -5.22
N ARG A 88 -15.66 -25.71 -4.62
CA ARG A 88 -15.47 -25.41 -3.19
C ARG A 88 -16.53 -26.04 -2.29
N GLY A 89 -17.69 -26.42 -2.83
CA GLY A 89 -18.77 -27.03 -2.05
C GLY A 89 -19.47 -26.03 -1.13
N ILE A 90 -19.71 -24.80 -1.59
CA ILE A 90 -20.47 -23.81 -0.83
C ILE A 90 -21.96 -24.20 -0.86
N LEU A 91 -22.52 -24.53 0.30
CA LEU A 91 -23.91 -24.98 0.43
C LEU A 91 -24.87 -23.89 0.92
N SER A 92 -24.37 -22.91 1.69
CA SER A 92 -25.16 -21.80 2.23
C SER A 92 -24.26 -20.64 2.65
N ALA A 93 -24.85 -19.45 2.75
CA ALA A 93 -24.26 -18.28 3.38
C ALA A 93 -25.22 -17.74 4.45
N LYS A 94 -24.69 -17.07 5.48
CA LYS A 94 -25.45 -16.56 6.62
C LYS A 94 -25.20 -15.06 6.77
N LEU A 95 -26.28 -14.28 6.85
CA LEU A 95 -26.20 -12.85 7.11
C LEU A 95 -25.65 -12.63 8.52
N ILE A 96 -24.77 -11.65 8.70
CA ILE A 96 -24.40 -11.18 10.04
C ILE A 96 -25.51 -10.23 10.53
N PRO A 97 -26.25 -10.54 11.62
CA PRO A 97 -27.38 -9.71 12.05
C PRO A 97 -26.96 -8.27 12.37
N GLY A 98 -27.78 -7.30 12.01
CA GLY A 98 -27.53 -5.87 12.20
C GLY A 98 -26.38 -5.30 11.37
N SER A 99 -25.88 -6.05 10.37
CA SER A 99 -24.77 -5.58 9.52
C SER A 99 -25.22 -4.79 8.29
N SER A 100 -26.50 -4.86 7.93
CA SER A 100 -27.08 -4.24 6.74
C SER A 100 -27.30 -2.74 6.95
N ARG A 101 -26.63 -1.89 6.16
CA ARG A 101 -26.67 -0.43 6.29
C ARG A 101 -26.65 0.28 4.93
N VAL A 102 -27.43 1.35 4.80
CA VAL A 102 -27.36 2.21 3.61
C VAL A 102 -26.08 3.03 3.66
N VAL A 103 -25.24 2.89 2.64
CA VAL A 103 -24.06 3.73 2.42
C VAL A 103 -24.46 4.83 1.43
N ARG A 104 -24.00 6.06 1.69
CA ARG A 104 -24.20 7.23 0.82
C ARG A 104 -22.88 7.93 0.58
N ILE A 105 -22.67 8.46 -0.64
CA ILE A 105 -21.55 9.35 -0.97
C ILE A 105 -22.11 10.54 -1.74
N GLY A 106 -21.92 11.74 -1.17
CA GLY A 106 -22.62 12.95 -1.60
C GLY A 106 -24.15 12.79 -1.50
N SER A 107 -24.87 13.61 -2.27
CA SER A 107 -26.33 13.54 -2.39
C SER A 107 -26.83 12.56 -3.46
N LYS A 108 -25.91 11.98 -4.26
CA LYS A 108 -26.23 11.28 -5.51
C LYS A 108 -26.07 9.76 -5.44
N TYR A 109 -25.05 9.26 -4.75
CA TYR A 109 -24.69 7.84 -4.80
C TYR A 109 -25.10 7.14 -3.52
N ALA A 110 -25.82 6.02 -3.64
CA ALA A 110 -26.23 5.21 -2.50
C ALA A 110 -26.41 3.74 -2.87
N TRP A 111 -26.14 2.87 -1.90
CA TRP A 111 -26.37 1.43 -1.98
C TRP A 111 -26.57 0.85 -0.58
N LEU A 112 -27.03 -0.40 -0.48
CA LEU A 112 -27.17 -1.14 0.76
C LEU A 112 -25.98 -2.09 0.93
N ASP A 113 -25.15 -1.90 1.96
CA ASP A 113 -23.99 -2.75 2.26
C ASP A 113 -24.33 -3.69 3.43
N CYS A 114 -24.12 -5.00 3.28
CA CYS A 114 -24.30 -5.99 4.35
C CYS A 114 -23.09 -6.94 4.46
N LYS A 115 -22.95 -7.63 5.61
CA LYS A 115 -21.92 -8.66 5.82
C LYS A 115 -22.54 -10.05 5.85
N PHE A 116 -21.80 -11.06 5.39
CA PHE A 116 -22.15 -12.47 5.53
C PHE A 116 -20.95 -13.33 5.88
N SER A 117 -21.21 -14.55 6.34
CA SER A 117 -20.22 -15.63 6.47
C SER A 117 -20.68 -16.88 5.73
N PHE A 118 -19.72 -17.69 5.31
CA PHE A 118 -19.94 -18.99 4.67
C PHE A 118 -18.75 -19.91 4.95
N THR A 119 -18.90 -21.19 4.60
CA THR A 119 -17.79 -22.15 4.62
C THR A 119 -17.58 -22.74 3.25
N THR A 120 -16.36 -23.22 3.00
CA THR A 120 -16.08 -24.15 1.90
C THR A 120 -15.71 -25.52 2.45
N ALA A 121 -15.77 -26.56 1.62
CA ALA A 121 -15.48 -27.95 1.96
C ALA A 121 -14.22 -28.50 1.27
N ASN A 122 -13.70 -27.83 0.22
CA ASN A 122 -12.54 -28.28 -0.56
C ASN A 122 -11.52 -27.15 -0.80
N PRO A 123 -10.53 -26.95 0.09
CA PRO A 123 -10.40 -27.54 1.44
C PRO A 123 -11.47 -26.99 2.40
N THR A 124 -11.59 -27.50 3.61
CA THR A 124 -12.51 -26.91 4.60
C THR A 124 -12.00 -25.54 5.05
N THR A 125 -12.80 -24.49 4.85
CA THR A 125 -12.44 -23.11 5.22
C THR A 125 -13.60 -22.36 5.86
N GLU A 126 -13.26 -21.37 6.68
CA GLU A 126 -14.16 -20.33 7.15
C GLU A 126 -13.93 -19.07 6.33
N CYS A 127 -15.00 -18.45 5.85
CA CYS A 127 -14.96 -17.31 4.96
C CYS A 127 -15.98 -16.24 5.37
N SER A 128 -15.64 -14.98 5.10
CA SER A 128 -16.58 -13.85 5.19
C SER A 128 -16.83 -13.24 3.82
N GLY A 129 -17.80 -12.34 3.75
CA GLY A 129 -18.02 -11.54 2.57
C GLY A 129 -18.91 -10.33 2.84
N PHE A 130 -19.02 -9.51 1.81
CA PHE A 130 -19.91 -8.35 1.78
C PHE A 130 -20.73 -8.37 0.50
N LEU A 131 -22.00 -7.99 0.61
CA LEU A 131 -22.82 -7.62 -0.55
C LEU A 131 -22.99 -6.10 -0.55
N SER A 132 -22.86 -5.48 -1.72
CA SER A 132 -23.33 -4.13 -2.01
C SER A 132 -24.52 -4.26 -2.95
N LEU A 133 -25.72 -3.95 -2.46
CA LEU A 133 -27.00 -4.14 -3.13
C LEU A 133 -27.55 -2.80 -3.63
N VAL A 134 -28.15 -2.83 -4.82
CA VAL A 134 -28.80 -1.68 -5.46
C VAL A 134 -30.27 -2.01 -5.78
N PRO A 135 -31.19 -1.03 -5.69
CA PRO A 135 -32.58 -1.24 -6.06
C PRO A 135 -32.71 -1.46 -7.57
N SER A 136 -33.72 -2.23 -7.96
CA SER A 136 -34.06 -2.59 -9.34
C SER A 136 -35.58 -2.55 -9.53
N GLU A 137 -36.05 -2.85 -10.74
CA GLU A 137 -37.48 -2.79 -11.07
C GLU A 137 -38.34 -3.73 -10.22
N GLY A 138 -39.58 -3.32 -9.93
CA GLY A 138 -40.52 -4.13 -9.15
C GLY A 138 -40.13 -4.33 -7.68
N SER A 139 -39.49 -3.32 -7.06
CA SER A 139 -39.02 -3.33 -5.66
C SER A 139 -37.94 -4.38 -5.33
N LYS A 140 -37.32 -4.98 -6.35
CA LYS A 140 -36.26 -5.99 -6.18
C LYS A 140 -34.92 -5.35 -5.90
N TRP A 141 -34.00 -6.13 -5.35
CA TRP A 141 -32.61 -5.75 -5.14
C TRP A 141 -31.66 -6.64 -5.93
N LYS A 142 -30.58 -6.04 -6.43
CA LYS A 142 -29.52 -6.72 -7.19
C LYS A 142 -28.16 -6.49 -6.55
N ILE A 143 -27.29 -7.48 -6.61
CA ILE A 143 -25.90 -7.39 -6.21
C ILE A 143 -25.15 -6.54 -7.25
N TRP A 144 -24.62 -5.40 -6.80
CA TRP A 144 -23.70 -4.53 -7.54
C TRP A 144 -22.24 -4.88 -7.23
N ILE A 145 -21.91 -5.18 -5.97
CA ILE A 145 -20.59 -5.73 -5.62
C ILE A 145 -20.75 -6.96 -4.72
N LEU A 146 -20.10 -8.05 -5.12
CA LEU A 146 -19.81 -9.21 -4.26
C LEU A 146 -18.35 -9.14 -3.83
N ARG A 147 -18.10 -9.30 -2.52
CA ARG A 147 -16.74 -9.39 -1.94
C ARG A 147 -16.65 -10.67 -1.13
N THR A 148 -15.68 -11.53 -1.39
CA THR A 148 -15.46 -12.79 -0.65
C THR A 148 -14.04 -12.84 -0.10
N ILE A 149 -13.89 -13.30 1.16
CA ILE A 149 -12.65 -13.23 1.94
C ILE A 149 -12.43 -14.57 2.66
N LEU A 150 -11.23 -15.16 2.50
CA LEU A 150 -10.78 -16.29 3.31
C LEU A 150 -10.42 -15.79 4.70
N GLU A 151 -11.01 -16.38 5.74
CA GLU A 151 -10.71 -16.04 7.13
C GLU A 151 -9.78 -17.08 7.76
N GLN A 152 -10.13 -18.36 7.68
CA GLN A 152 -9.36 -19.45 8.28
C GLN A 152 -9.37 -20.71 7.40
N ILE A 153 -8.33 -21.54 7.51
CA ILE A 153 -8.31 -22.90 6.96
C ILE A 153 -8.50 -23.88 8.12
N THR A 154 -9.60 -24.62 8.13
CA THR A 154 -9.99 -25.43 9.28
C THR A 154 -8.95 -26.51 9.58
N GLY A 155 -8.48 -26.55 10.83
CA GLY A 155 -7.46 -27.51 11.29
C GLY A 155 -6.00 -27.00 11.20
N HIS A 156 -5.76 -25.78 10.70
CA HIS A 156 -4.39 -25.22 10.56
C HIS A 156 -4.02 -24.17 11.62
N GLY A 157 -4.86 -23.97 12.64
CA GLY A 157 -4.72 -22.91 13.65
C GLY A 157 -5.63 -21.71 13.35
N ASP A 158 -5.41 -20.62 14.07
CA ASP A 158 -6.08 -19.33 13.88
C ASP A 158 -5.01 -18.31 13.44
N VAL A 159 -5.18 -17.69 12.28
CA VAL A 159 -4.19 -16.74 11.73
C VAL A 159 -4.19 -15.38 12.45
N ASP A 160 -5.30 -15.00 13.09
CA ASP A 160 -5.52 -13.70 13.73
C ASP A 160 -5.45 -13.78 15.28
N SER A 161 -5.05 -14.93 15.84
CA SER A 161 -4.93 -15.14 17.30
C SER A 161 -3.60 -15.77 17.71
N LEU A 162 -2.87 -15.10 18.61
CA LEU A 162 -1.63 -15.59 19.21
C LEU A 162 -1.60 -15.23 20.70
N ALA A 163 -1.25 -16.20 21.56
CA ALA A 163 -1.11 -15.96 22.99
C ALA A 163 0.18 -15.16 23.30
N PRO A 164 0.14 -14.12 24.17
CA PRO A 164 1.34 -13.44 24.62
C PRO A 164 2.33 -14.38 25.34
N CYS A 165 3.63 -14.13 25.19
CA CYS A 165 4.66 -14.94 25.83
C CYS A 165 4.75 -14.68 27.35
N LEU A 166 4.39 -15.69 28.14
CA LEU A 166 4.51 -15.67 29.60
C LEU A 166 5.97 -15.88 30.06
N GLN A 167 6.81 -14.85 30.07
CA GLN A 167 7.98 -14.81 30.98
C GLN A 167 8.65 -13.44 31.14
N ASN A 168 9.18 -13.21 32.35
CA ASN A 168 10.16 -12.17 32.63
C ASN A 168 11.53 -12.63 32.10
N GLY A 169 11.96 -12.13 30.94
CA GLY A 169 13.25 -12.50 30.34
C GLY A 169 13.56 -11.69 29.07
N SER A 170 14.84 -11.65 28.66
CA SER A 170 15.27 -10.88 27.50
C SER A 170 14.81 -11.51 26.18
N ALA A 171 14.01 -10.76 25.41
CA ALA A 171 13.51 -11.14 24.08
C ALA A 171 14.60 -11.07 22.98
N THR A 172 15.75 -11.70 23.22
CA THR A 172 16.91 -11.77 22.31
C THR A 172 17.43 -13.19 22.08
N GLY A 173 16.87 -14.20 22.76
CA GLY A 173 17.21 -15.61 22.57
C GLY A 173 16.45 -16.25 21.40
N SER A 174 17.11 -16.44 20.26
CA SER A 174 16.60 -17.28 19.17
C SER A 174 16.48 -18.74 19.66
N LYS A 175 15.28 -19.33 19.59
CA LYS A 175 15.11 -20.78 19.83
C LYS A 175 15.76 -21.62 18.73
N ASN A 176 15.96 -21.04 17.55
CA ASN A 176 16.75 -21.63 16.48
C ASN A 176 18.22 -21.21 16.69
N GLY A 177 18.96 -21.99 17.49
CA GLY A 177 20.41 -21.92 17.55
C GLY A 177 21.07 -22.58 16.32
N PRO A 178 22.35 -22.31 16.06
CA PRO A 178 23.07 -22.95 14.94
C PRO A 178 23.20 -24.45 15.16
N THR A 179 22.87 -25.25 14.14
CA THR A 179 23.13 -26.69 14.18
C THR A 179 24.64 -26.94 14.16
N ASN A 180 25.12 -27.68 15.16
CA ASN A 180 26.50 -28.14 15.31
C ASN A 180 27.57 -27.02 15.21
N GLY A 181 27.28 -25.83 15.73
CA GLY A 181 28.23 -24.70 15.75
C GLY A 181 28.57 -24.11 14.38
N SER A 182 27.83 -24.48 13.33
CA SER A 182 28.05 -23.98 11.98
C SER A 182 27.49 -22.56 11.78
N SER A 183 28.02 -21.83 10.80
CA SER A 183 27.47 -20.54 10.37
C SER A 183 26.23 -20.70 9.47
N LYS A 184 25.43 -21.76 9.66
CA LYS A 184 24.25 -22.09 8.86
C LYS A 184 23.01 -22.27 9.73
N TYR A 185 21.87 -21.87 9.19
CA TYR A 185 20.56 -21.94 9.83
C TYR A 185 19.51 -22.39 8.81
N ASP A 186 18.54 -23.20 9.24
CA ASP A 186 17.45 -23.66 8.39
C ASP A 186 16.10 -23.15 8.91
N THR A 187 15.19 -22.80 8.00
CA THR A 187 13.84 -22.31 8.30
C THR A 187 12.85 -22.73 7.21
N TYR A 188 11.54 -22.63 7.48
CA TYR A 188 10.54 -22.84 6.43
C TYR A 188 10.39 -21.57 5.57
N VAL A 189 10.33 -20.40 6.21
CA VAL A 189 10.22 -19.09 5.55
C VAL A 189 11.38 -18.17 5.95
N ALA A 190 11.93 -17.40 5.02
CA ALA A 190 12.77 -16.25 5.32
C ALA A 190 12.05 -14.96 4.88
N ILE A 191 11.78 -14.05 5.82
CA ILE A 191 11.20 -12.73 5.52
C ILE A 191 12.33 -11.71 5.48
N ILE A 192 12.50 -11.07 4.32
CA ILE A 192 13.42 -9.97 4.11
C ILE A 192 12.63 -8.69 4.29
N GLY A 193 12.85 -7.97 5.39
CA GLY A 193 11.92 -6.93 5.85
C GLY A 193 11.08 -7.39 7.05
N GLY A 194 10.52 -6.44 7.80
CA GLY A 194 9.95 -6.68 9.14
C GLY A 194 9.45 -5.41 9.79
N GLY A 195 8.87 -4.54 8.97
CA GLY A 195 8.11 -3.41 9.46
C GLY A 195 6.72 -3.87 9.81
N GLN A 196 5.75 -3.01 9.55
CA GLN A 196 4.37 -3.44 9.64
C GLN A 196 4.11 -4.66 8.76
N ALA A 197 4.56 -4.67 7.49
CA ALA A 197 4.46 -5.82 6.60
C ALA A 197 5.08 -7.09 7.20
N GLY A 198 6.42 -7.15 7.33
CA GLY A 198 7.12 -8.38 7.71
C GLY A 198 6.99 -8.79 9.19
N LEU A 199 6.57 -7.91 10.12
CA LEU A 199 6.16 -8.32 11.46
C LEU A 199 4.73 -8.87 11.44
N SER A 200 3.82 -8.31 10.66
CA SER A 200 2.48 -8.89 10.48
C SER A 200 2.56 -10.28 9.85
N THR A 201 3.39 -10.45 8.81
CA THR A 201 3.66 -11.77 8.22
C THR A 201 4.31 -12.70 9.25
N GLY A 202 5.33 -12.24 9.99
CA GLY A 202 5.99 -13.05 11.01
C GLY A 202 5.05 -13.51 12.13
N GLY A 203 4.24 -12.60 12.68
CA GLY A 203 3.22 -12.92 13.67
C GLY A 203 2.19 -13.93 13.16
N ARG A 204 1.61 -13.70 11.98
CA ARG A 204 0.62 -14.61 11.39
C ARG A 204 1.21 -16.00 11.07
N LEU A 205 2.48 -16.08 10.63
CA LEU A 205 3.20 -17.35 10.51
C LEU A 205 3.42 -18.02 11.88
N GLN A 206 3.72 -17.26 12.93
CA GLN A 206 3.86 -17.78 14.30
C GLN A 206 2.56 -18.34 14.87
N ALA A 207 1.42 -17.68 14.62
CA ALA A 207 0.09 -18.15 15.01
C ALA A 207 -0.27 -19.49 14.34
N LEU A 208 0.10 -19.65 13.07
CA LEU A 208 -0.01 -20.90 12.30
C LEU A 208 1.12 -21.91 12.57
N GLY A 209 2.02 -21.66 13.52
CA GLY A 209 3.12 -22.56 13.89
C GLY A 209 4.24 -22.73 12.85
N VAL A 210 4.32 -21.87 11.84
CA VAL A 210 5.27 -21.97 10.72
C VAL A 210 6.61 -21.28 11.06
N PRO A 211 7.78 -21.96 10.95
CA PRO A 211 9.08 -21.34 11.25
C PRO A 211 9.50 -20.21 10.27
N TYR A 212 9.94 -19.05 10.80
CA TYR A 212 10.32 -17.85 10.03
C TYR A 212 11.39 -16.95 10.71
N THR A 213 11.90 -15.92 10.01
CA THR A 213 12.84 -14.84 10.45
C THR A 213 12.51 -13.48 9.75
N SER A 214 12.81 -12.26 10.30
CA SER A 214 12.27 -10.91 9.83
C SER A 214 13.16 -9.63 10.11
N ALA A 215 12.76 -8.37 9.68
CA ALA A 215 13.49 -7.03 9.79
C ALA A 215 12.75 -5.63 10.11
N ARG A 216 12.46 -4.64 9.19
CA ARG A 216 11.80 -3.26 9.38
C ARG A 216 10.97 -2.72 8.14
N LEU A 217 10.11 -1.64 8.01
CA LEU A 217 9.43 -0.46 8.73
C LEU A 217 7.98 -0.14 8.05
N HIS A 218 6.96 0.79 8.23
CA HIS A 218 6.33 1.89 9.09
C HIS A 218 4.91 2.39 8.52
N THR A 219 3.93 2.98 9.29
CA THR A 219 2.70 3.79 8.82
C THR A 219 2.06 4.82 9.86
N VAL A 220 0.72 5.12 9.88
CA VAL A 220 -0.04 6.04 10.83
C VAL A 220 -0.83 5.30 11.94
N ARG A 221 -1.13 5.91 13.11
CA ARG A 221 -1.46 5.18 14.38
C ARG A 221 -2.47 4.02 14.28
N GLU A 222 -3.75 4.27 14.02
CA GLU A 222 -4.79 3.23 13.97
C GLU A 222 -4.58 2.23 12.83
N TYR A 223 -3.96 2.69 11.74
CA TYR A 223 -3.59 1.88 10.58
C TYR A 223 -2.24 1.14 10.78
N SER A 224 -1.45 1.49 11.82
CA SER A 224 -0.13 0.95 12.16
C SER A 224 -0.17 -0.22 13.14
N HIS A 225 -1.35 -0.54 13.68
CA HIS A 225 -1.53 -1.70 14.54
C HIS A 225 -1.03 -2.97 13.83
N LEU A 226 -0.28 -3.79 14.57
CA LEU A 226 0.13 -5.12 14.14
C LEU A 226 -0.99 -6.12 14.51
N PRO A 227 -0.95 -7.39 14.04
CA PRO A 227 -1.94 -8.39 14.41
C PRO A 227 -2.05 -8.61 15.93
N PHE A 228 -3.13 -9.24 16.38
CA PHE A 228 -3.39 -9.65 17.76
C PHE A 228 -3.68 -8.53 18.78
N ASP A 229 -3.24 -7.28 18.59
CA ASP A 229 -3.62 -6.15 19.46
C ASP A 229 -3.53 -4.75 18.83
N ARG A 230 -4.13 -3.75 19.51
CA ARG A 230 -3.83 -2.35 19.25
C ARG A 230 -2.45 -1.98 19.80
N THR A 231 -1.44 -2.12 18.95
CA THR A 231 -0.02 -1.83 19.26
C THR A 231 0.25 -0.41 19.77
N PHE A 232 -0.65 0.54 19.48
CA PHE A 232 -0.54 1.95 19.85
C PHE A 232 -1.77 2.41 20.62
N GLY A 233 -1.68 2.50 21.94
CA GLY A 233 -2.76 3.01 22.79
C GLY A 233 -2.94 4.53 22.71
N PRO A 234 -3.98 5.10 23.37
CA PRO A 234 -4.31 6.52 23.32
C PRO A 234 -3.23 7.50 23.81
N SER A 235 -2.16 7.00 24.44
CA SER A 235 -1.01 7.79 24.90
C SER A 235 0.03 8.12 23.82
N TYR A 236 -0.12 7.59 22.60
CA TYR A 236 0.66 7.97 21.43
C TYR A 236 -0.04 9.08 20.63
N PRO A 237 0.69 9.96 19.92
CA PRO A 237 0.08 10.92 18.98
C PRO A 237 -0.65 10.21 17.83
N GLU A 238 -1.64 10.90 17.22
CA GLU A 238 -2.39 10.45 16.03
C GLU A 238 -1.45 10.18 14.85
N TYR A 239 -0.57 11.14 14.57
CA TYR A 239 0.54 11.00 13.62
C TYR A 239 1.78 10.52 14.37
N LEU A 240 2.10 9.23 14.23
CA LEU A 240 3.22 8.60 14.95
C LEU A 240 4.58 9.10 14.46
N GLY A 241 5.48 9.43 15.38
CA GLY A 241 6.88 9.63 15.06
C GLY A 241 7.59 8.33 14.65
N LYS A 242 8.71 8.45 13.93
CA LYS A 242 9.59 7.31 13.58
C LYS A 242 9.99 6.47 14.82
N ASP A 243 10.14 7.14 15.96
CA ASP A 243 10.59 6.56 17.21
C ASP A 243 9.42 5.95 18.02
N ASP A 244 8.20 6.48 17.88
CA ASP A 244 6.98 5.85 18.39
C ASP A 244 6.74 4.51 17.69
N LEU A 245 6.77 4.50 16.35
CA LEU A 245 6.70 3.30 15.53
C LEU A 245 7.76 2.28 15.95
N ALA A 246 9.02 2.72 16.08
CA ALA A 246 10.13 1.89 16.52
C ALA A 246 9.92 1.27 17.92
N LYS A 247 9.32 2.02 18.85
CA LYS A 247 9.01 1.62 20.22
C LYS A 247 7.84 0.64 20.27
N GLY A 248 6.73 0.95 19.61
CA GLY A 248 5.52 0.10 19.57
C GLY A 248 5.79 -1.24 18.90
N HIS A 249 6.43 -1.24 17.72
CA HIS A 249 6.79 -2.49 17.03
C HIS A 249 7.75 -3.37 17.87
N ARG A 250 8.68 -2.77 18.62
CA ARG A 250 9.58 -3.51 19.54
C ARG A 250 8.82 -4.09 20.73
N ALA A 251 7.90 -3.32 21.33
CA ALA A 251 7.08 -3.78 22.46
C ALA A 251 6.17 -4.96 22.06
N TRP A 252 5.53 -4.87 20.89
CA TRP A 252 4.73 -5.96 20.31
C TRP A 252 5.57 -7.21 20.02
N ALA A 253 6.72 -7.04 19.36
CA ALA A 253 7.62 -8.16 19.04
C ALA A 253 8.11 -8.89 20.31
N ALA A 254 8.36 -8.16 21.40
CA ALA A 254 8.69 -8.74 22.69
C ALA A 254 7.49 -9.45 23.35
N LYS A 255 6.31 -8.80 23.36
CA LYS A 255 5.06 -9.37 23.93
C LYS A 255 4.68 -10.71 23.31
N TYR A 256 4.84 -10.85 22.00
CA TYR A 256 4.45 -12.05 21.24
C TYR A 256 5.63 -12.99 20.92
N GLY A 257 6.84 -12.70 21.40
CA GLY A 257 8.03 -13.57 21.21
C GLY A 257 8.39 -13.80 19.76
N ILE A 258 8.35 -12.74 18.95
CA ILE A 258 8.49 -12.75 17.49
C ILE A 258 9.97 -12.98 17.08
N ASN A 259 10.23 -13.91 16.16
CA ASN A 259 11.59 -14.20 15.70
C ASN A 259 12.07 -13.17 14.66
N ILE A 260 12.86 -12.20 15.12
CA ILE A 260 13.40 -11.09 14.33
C ILE A 260 14.92 -11.01 14.51
N TRP A 261 15.66 -10.87 13.41
CA TRP A 261 17.13 -10.75 13.44
C TRP A 261 17.54 -9.32 13.10
N LEU A 262 17.70 -8.52 14.14
CA LEU A 262 18.22 -7.15 14.02
C LEU A 262 19.69 -7.15 13.59
N SER A 263 20.18 -6.01 13.09
CA SER A 263 21.56 -5.82 12.61
C SER A 263 22.03 -6.90 11.62
N THR A 264 21.12 -7.32 10.74
CA THR A 264 21.33 -8.39 9.76
C THR A 264 20.97 -7.88 8.36
N THR A 265 21.91 -8.02 7.42
CA THR A 265 21.75 -7.68 6.01
C THR A 265 21.75 -8.97 5.18
N VAL A 266 20.83 -9.12 4.23
CA VAL A 266 20.95 -10.13 3.16
C VAL A 266 21.81 -9.54 2.06
N GLU A 267 22.95 -10.15 1.79
CA GLU A 267 23.94 -9.61 0.83
C GLU A 267 23.83 -10.26 -0.55
N SER A 268 23.44 -11.52 -0.59
CA SER A 268 23.15 -12.28 -1.82
C SER A 268 22.40 -13.56 -1.48
N GLY A 269 22.04 -14.34 -2.49
CA GLY A 269 21.48 -15.67 -2.34
C GLY A 269 21.39 -16.39 -3.68
N TYR A 270 20.94 -17.63 -3.64
CA TYR A 270 20.64 -18.42 -4.84
C TYR A 270 19.45 -19.35 -4.56
N TRP A 271 18.88 -19.91 -5.63
CA TRP A 271 17.94 -21.01 -5.54
C TRP A 271 18.62 -22.31 -5.97
N ASP A 272 18.49 -23.36 -5.18
CA ASP A 272 18.92 -24.71 -5.53
C ASP A 272 17.76 -25.52 -6.11
N ASN A 273 17.92 -25.95 -7.37
CA ASN A 273 16.93 -26.77 -8.08
C ASN A 273 16.90 -28.24 -7.63
N GLN A 274 17.93 -28.76 -6.94
CA GLN A 274 17.94 -30.12 -6.40
C GLN A 274 17.14 -30.20 -5.09
N THR A 275 17.52 -29.38 -4.10
CA THR A 275 16.87 -29.34 -2.79
C THR A 275 15.53 -28.59 -2.78
N GLN A 276 15.25 -27.80 -3.83
CA GLN A 276 14.09 -26.92 -3.95
C GLN A 276 14.01 -25.95 -2.74
N THR A 277 15.08 -25.19 -2.51
CA THR A 277 15.19 -24.16 -1.46
C THR A 277 15.97 -22.94 -1.94
N TYR A 278 15.73 -21.80 -1.30
CA TYR A 278 16.61 -20.65 -1.34
C TYR A 278 17.73 -20.81 -0.31
N THR A 279 18.94 -20.41 -0.67
CA THR A 279 20.04 -20.13 0.27
C THR A 279 20.29 -18.63 0.26
N LEU A 280 20.24 -17.99 1.43
CA LEU A 280 20.51 -16.56 1.61
C LEU A 280 21.85 -16.40 2.33
N ASN A 281 22.78 -15.66 1.73
CA ASN A 281 24.02 -15.23 2.38
C ASN A 281 23.73 -13.94 3.16
N ILE A 282 24.02 -13.93 4.45
CA ILE A 282 23.72 -12.83 5.35
C ILE A 282 24.96 -12.37 6.13
N ARG A 283 25.02 -11.07 6.43
CA ARG A 283 25.95 -10.50 7.40
C ARG A 283 25.18 -10.02 8.62
N ARG A 284 25.40 -10.67 9.76
CA ARG A 284 24.73 -10.41 11.04
C ARG A 284 25.75 -9.91 12.06
N ALA A 285 25.58 -8.67 12.52
CA ALA A 285 26.54 -7.99 13.40
C ALA A 285 28.01 -8.06 12.91
N GLY A 286 28.20 -7.97 11.59
CA GLY A 286 29.51 -8.09 10.93
C GLY A 286 29.92 -9.51 10.52
N ILE A 287 29.33 -10.56 11.12
CA ILE A 287 29.67 -11.97 10.90
C ILE A 287 28.86 -12.53 9.71
N GLU A 288 29.55 -13.23 8.81
CA GLU A 288 28.93 -13.91 7.65
C GLU A 288 28.32 -15.26 8.05
N SER A 289 27.12 -15.54 7.52
CA SER A 289 26.41 -16.80 7.72
C SER A 289 25.40 -17.07 6.59
N GLN A 290 24.82 -18.26 6.56
CA GLN A 290 23.83 -18.67 5.56
C GLN A 290 22.50 -19.07 6.21
N VAL A 291 21.39 -18.78 5.52
CA VAL A 291 20.05 -19.24 5.88
C VAL A 291 19.46 -20.04 4.71
N THR A 292 19.06 -21.29 4.95
CA THR A 292 18.29 -22.09 3.99
C THR A 292 16.80 -21.92 4.26
N ALA A 293 15.98 -21.70 3.22
CA ALA A 293 14.54 -21.54 3.36
C ALA A 293 13.76 -22.21 2.21
N LYS A 294 12.59 -22.80 2.53
CA LYS A 294 11.65 -23.30 1.51
C LYS A 294 10.92 -22.16 0.79
N HIS A 295 10.69 -21.05 1.50
CA HIS A 295 10.01 -19.86 0.99
C HIS A 295 10.76 -18.56 1.32
N VAL A 296 10.68 -17.57 0.44
CA VAL A 296 11.19 -16.21 0.68
C VAL A 296 10.07 -15.20 0.51
N VAL A 297 9.94 -14.29 1.48
CA VAL A 297 9.00 -13.17 1.46
C VAL A 297 9.76 -11.86 1.45
N PHE A 298 9.57 -11.04 0.43
CA PHE A 298 10.11 -9.69 0.34
C PHE A 298 9.10 -8.70 0.93
N ALA A 299 9.32 -8.27 2.18
CA ALA A 299 8.53 -7.30 2.92
C ALA A 299 9.26 -5.96 3.06
N THR A 300 9.86 -5.48 1.96
CA THR A 300 10.88 -4.40 1.94
C THR A 300 10.32 -3.01 1.59
N GLY A 301 8.99 -2.87 1.55
CA GLY A 301 8.28 -1.66 1.12
C GLY A 301 8.09 -1.59 -0.40
N ALA A 302 7.02 -0.94 -0.87
CA ALA A 302 6.63 -0.95 -2.28
C ALA A 302 7.62 -0.20 -3.22
N ASN A 303 8.26 0.84 -2.69
CA ASN A 303 9.37 1.51 -3.35
C ASN A 303 10.67 0.76 -3.00
N SER A 304 11.42 0.31 -4.01
CA SER A 304 12.69 -0.37 -3.75
C SER A 304 13.68 0.57 -3.06
N GLN A 305 14.67 0.01 -2.36
CA GLN A 305 15.72 0.79 -1.69
C GLN A 305 16.77 1.35 -2.68
N THR A 306 16.43 1.50 -3.96
CA THR A 306 17.30 2.04 -5.02
C THR A 306 16.83 3.44 -5.43
N PRO A 307 17.56 4.51 -5.04
CA PRO A 307 17.30 5.89 -5.49
C PRO A 307 17.24 6.07 -7.00
N VAL A 308 16.39 7.00 -7.46
CA VAL A 308 16.38 7.49 -8.84
C VAL A 308 16.96 8.90 -8.84
N MET A 309 18.22 9.03 -9.23
CA MET A 309 18.93 10.32 -9.33
C MET A 309 19.14 10.69 -10.81
N PRO A 310 18.43 11.68 -11.36
CA PRO A 310 18.70 12.23 -12.68
C PRO A 310 20.11 12.81 -12.79
N VAL A 311 20.77 12.57 -13.92
CA VAL A 311 22.08 13.15 -14.24
C VAL A 311 21.88 14.42 -15.07
N PHE A 312 22.53 15.51 -14.69
CA PHE A 312 22.60 16.75 -15.46
C PHE A 312 24.07 17.10 -15.77
N PRO A 313 24.38 17.78 -16.90
CA PRO A 313 25.73 18.20 -17.23
C PRO A 313 26.37 19.12 -16.17
N ASN A 314 27.70 19.17 -16.14
CA ASN A 314 28.51 20.05 -15.29
C ASN A 314 28.48 19.77 -13.78
N GLN A 315 27.96 18.62 -13.31
CA GLN A 315 27.89 18.31 -11.87
C GLN A 315 29.26 18.36 -11.18
N GLU A 316 30.34 18.07 -11.90
CA GLU A 316 31.73 18.13 -11.44
C GLU A 316 32.25 19.56 -11.16
N LYS A 317 31.51 20.60 -11.58
CA LYS A 317 31.86 22.01 -11.38
C LYS A 317 31.16 22.65 -10.18
N TYR A 318 30.04 22.07 -9.75
CA TYR A 318 29.26 22.59 -8.63
C TYR A 318 30.01 22.43 -7.31
N ARG A 319 30.18 23.54 -6.59
CA ARG A 319 31.03 23.64 -5.41
C ARG A 319 30.29 23.32 -4.10
N GLY A 320 28.95 23.27 -4.14
CA GLY A 320 28.09 22.97 -3.00
C GLY A 320 27.86 21.47 -2.79
N LEU A 321 26.96 21.14 -1.86
CA LEU A 321 26.60 19.75 -1.54
C LEU A 321 25.45 19.25 -2.43
N VAL A 322 25.56 18.02 -2.95
CA VAL A 322 24.49 17.32 -3.69
C VAL A 322 24.16 16.01 -2.99
N LEU A 323 22.87 15.75 -2.72
CA LEU A 323 22.38 14.54 -2.07
C LEU A 323 21.12 14.01 -2.77
N HIS A 324 20.87 12.70 -2.71
CA HIS A 324 19.50 12.18 -2.78
C HIS A 324 18.83 12.24 -1.40
N SER A 325 17.50 12.33 -1.34
CA SER A 325 16.75 12.31 -0.07
C SER A 325 16.99 11.06 0.78
N ALA A 326 17.45 9.97 0.17
CA ALA A 326 17.89 8.75 0.85
C ALA A 326 19.19 8.92 1.69
N GLN A 327 19.94 10.00 1.46
CA GLN A 327 21.15 10.38 2.21
C GLN A 327 20.89 11.57 3.16
N TYR A 328 19.66 12.09 3.17
CA TYR A 328 19.27 13.24 3.98
C TYR A 328 19.05 12.86 5.44
N VAL A 329 19.47 13.73 6.37
CA VAL A 329 19.32 13.49 7.81
C VAL A 329 18.62 14.67 8.50
N SER A 330 19.11 15.90 8.29
CA SER A 330 18.45 17.15 8.67
C SER A 330 19.17 18.35 8.04
N ALA A 331 18.51 19.50 7.93
CA ALA A 331 19.07 20.75 7.42
C ALA A 331 19.95 21.53 8.42
N ASN A 332 20.08 21.09 9.68
CA ASN A 332 20.70 21.87 10.78
C ASN A 332 22.08 22.46 10.45
N ASP A 333 22.97 21.68 9.81
CA ASP A 333 24.33 22.10 9.45
C ASP A 333 24.38 23.17 8.33
N TRP A 334 23.24 23.51 7.75
CA TRP A 334 23.08 24.42 6.61
C TRP A 334 22.22 25.64 6.94
N LYS A 335 21.93 25.89 8.23
CA LYS A 335 21.22 27.08 8.71
C LYS A 335 21.68 28.39 8.03
N GLY A 336 20.75 29.15 7.47
CA GLY A 336 21.00 30.41 6.79
C GLY A 336 21.52 30.30 5.34
N LYS A 337 21.75 29.10 4.82
CA LYS A 337 22.23 28.86 3.44
C LYS A 337 21.09 28.80 2.42
N ASN A 338 21.43 28.63 1.15
CA ASN A 338 20.50 28.48 0.03
C ASN A 338 20.30 26.99 -0.28
N GLY A 339 19.04 26.54 -0.34
CA GLY A 339 18.67 25.15 -0.60
C GLY A 339 17.80 25.00 -1.85
N ILE A 340 18.12 24.04 -2.70
CA ILE A 340 17.25 23.57 -3.79
C ILE A 340 16.75 22.17 -3.49
N VAL A 341 15.44 21.95 -3.65
CA VAL A 341 14.81 20.62 -3.54
C VAL A 341 14.21 20.23 -4.89
N ILE A 342 14.74 19.19 -5.53
CA ILE A 342 14.26 18.73 -6.84
C ILE A 342 13.20 17.65 -6.63
N GLY A 343 11.94 18.00 -6.91
CA GLY A 343 10.79 17.12 -6.70
C GLY A 343 9.79 17.67 -5.66
N THR A 344 8.50 17.47 -5.94
CA THR A 344 7.37 18.06 -5.21
C THR A 344 6.35 17.01 -4.75
N ALA A 345 6.80 15.80 -4.42
CA ALA A 345 5.99 14.80 -3.70
C ALA A 345 6.17 14.96 -2.17
N ASN A 346 5.66 14.03 -1.36
CA ASN A 346 5.86 13.97 0.11
C ASN A 346 7.27 14.39 0.55
N THR A 347 8.28 13.58 0.24
CA THR A 347 9.68 13.81 0.64
C THR A 347 10.27 15.13 0.12
N GLY A 348 9.72 15.70 -0.96
CA GLY A 348 10.11 17.02 -1.44
C GLY A 348 9.64 18.12 -0.49
N HIS A 349 8.38 18.06 -0.05
CA HIS A 349 7.83 19.00 0.92
C HIS A 349 8.45 18.80 2.30
N ASP A 350 8.65 17.57 2.76
CA ASP A 350 9.27 17.25 4.05
C ASP A 350 10.68 17.91 4.15
N VAL A 351 11.51 17.73 3.11
CA VAL A 351 12.85 18.32 3.03
C VAL A 351 12.79 19.85 2.89
N ALA A 352 11.86 20.38 2.08
CA ALA A 352 11.73 21.83 1.89
C ALA A 352 11.25 22.53 3.18
N ASN A 353 10.44 21.85 3.99
CA ASN A 353 10.00 22.32 5.30
C ASN A 353 11.15 22.30 6.32
N ASP A 354 11.90 21.20 6.45
CA ASP A 354 13.06 21.11 7.36
C ASP A 354 14.14 22.17 7.03
N MET A 355 14.40 22.41 5.73
CA MET A 355 15.26 23.53 5.30
C MET A 355 14.70 24.90 5.69
N TYR A 356 13.40 25.13 5.50
CA TYR A 356 12.76 26.39 5.87
C TYR A 356 12.77 26.63 7.40
N ASP A 357 12.47 25.62 8.21
CA ASP A 357 12.37 25.72 9.67
C ASP A 357 13.72 26.04 10.34
N VAL A 358 14.84 25.55 9.79
CA VAL A 358 16.18 25.97 10.26
C VAL A 358 16.60 27.36 9.76
N GLY A 359 15.84 27.94 8.81
CA GLY A 359 16.05 29.28 8.27
C GLY A 359 16.89 29.34 6.98
N MET A 360 16.78 28.34 6.09
CA MET A 360 17.39 28.39 4.75
C MET A 360 16.50 29.13 3.73
N THR A 361 17.13 29.78 2.75
CA THR A 361 16.41 30.25 1.55
C THR A 361 16.13 29.05 0.65
N THR A 362 14.91 28.53 0.69
CA THR A 362 14.55 27.25 0.07
C THR A 362 13.78 27.45 -1.24
N THR A 363 14.16 26.73 -2.29
CA THR A 363 13.46 26.71 -3.59
C THR A 363 13.18 25.28 -4.05
N MET A 364 11.92 24.97 -4.35
CA MET A 364 11.51 23.68 -4.92
C MET A 364 11.53 23.74 -6.46
N VAL A 365 12.05 22.70 -7.11
CA VAL A 365 12.00 22.56 -8.58
C VAL A 365 10.93 21.53 -8.95
N GLN A 366 9.93 21.97 -9.73
CA GLN A 366 8.74 21.21 -10.05
C GLN A 366 8.64 20.92 -11.55
N ARG A 367 8.82 19.65 -11.94
CA ARG A 367 8.67 19.21 -13.35
C ARG A 367 7.21 19.00 -13.79
N SER A 368 6.30 18.72 -12.85
CA SER A 368 4.96 18.19 -13.16
C SER A 368 3.97 18.55 -12.05
N ARG A 369 2.67 18.59 -12.35
CA ARG A 369 1.62 18.86 -11.33
C ARG A 369 1.68 17.80 -10.24
N THR A 370 1.62 18.24 -8.99
CA THR A 370 1.53 17.37 -7.80
C THR A 370 0.07 17.21 -7.42
N PHE A 371 -0.40 15.98 -7.19
CA PHE A 371 -1.68 15.77 -6.52
C PHE A 371 -1.56 16.15 -5.04
N VAL A 372 -2.14 17.28 -4.61
CA VAL A 372 -2.06 17.73 -3.22
C VAL A 372 -3.35 17.32 -2.51
N LEU A 373 -3.23 16.53 -1.45
CA LEU A 373 -4.34 16.02 -0.66
C LEU A 373 -4.15 16.41 0.82
N PRO A 374 -4.93 17.36 1.35
CA PRO A 374 -4.83 17.79 2.74
C PRO A 374 -5.03 16.65 3.74
N VAL A 375 -4.21 16.64 4.80
CA VAL A 375 -4.24 15.60 5.82
C VAL A 375 -5.59 15.50 6.51
N GLU A 376 -6.31 16.61 6.69
CA GLU A 376 -7.65 16.64 7.27
C GLU A 376 -8.70 15.90 6.42
N TYR A 377 -8.58 15.93 5.08
CA TYR A 377 -9.49 15.18 4.20
C TYR A 377 -9.26 13.66 4.32
N ILE A 378 -8.04 13.27 4.66
CA ILE A 378 -7.65 11.89 4.92
C ILE A 378 -8.12 11.48 6.32
N ALA A 379 -7.88 12.31 7.34
CA ALA A 379 -8.28 12.09 8.71
C ALA A 379 -9.80 11.86 8.83
N ASP A 380 -10.63 12.74 8.25
CA ASP A 380 -12.10 12.58 8.23
C ASP A 380 -12.52 11.22 7.66
N ARG A 381 -11.88 10.80 6.56
CA ARG A 381 -12.20 9.53 5.88
C ARG A 381 -11.68 8.30 6.64
N TYR A 382 -10.49 8.38 7.23
CA TYR A 382 -9.92 7.28 7.99
C TYR A 382 -10.61 7.12 9.34
N HIS A 383 -10.89 8.20 10.09
CA HIS A 383 -11.61 8.13 11.36
C HIS A 383 -13.03 7.54 11.25
N ALA A 384 -13.68 7.64 10.09
CA ALA A 384 -14.96 6.98 9.81
C ALA A 384 -14.88 5.43 9.79
N LEU A 385 -13.68 4.84 9.71
CA LEU A 385 -13.48 3.38 9.58
C LEU A 385 -12.42 2.82 10.54
N TYR A 386 -11.31 3.53 10.73
CA TYR A 386 -10.21 3.24 11.65
C TYR A 386 -10.33 4.18 12.86
N ASN A 387 -10.88 3.67 13.96
CA ASN A 387 -11.08 4.40 15.21
C ASN A 387 -11.01 3.42 16.39
N ASP A 388 -11.33 3.88 17.60
CA ASP A 388 -11.33 3.10 18.84
C ASP A 388 -12.42 2.02 18.90
N LYS A 389 -13.60 2.30 18.33
CA LYS A 389 -14.82 1.47 18.41
C LYS A 389 -14.88 0.35 17.37
N ILE A 390 -14.29 0.55 16.20
CA ILE A 390 -14.20 -0.46 15.14
C ILE A 390 -12.86 -1.20 15.29
N PRO A 391 -12.85 -2.53 15.45
CA PRO A 391 -11.60 -3.31 15.46
C PRO A 391 -10.87 -3.19 14.11
N THR A 392 -9.55 -3.01 14.15
CA THR A 392 -8.70 -2.74 12.97
C THR A 392 -8.89 -3.76 11.87
N GLU A 393 -9.00 -5.03 12.26
CA GLU A 393 -9.13 -6.16 11.37
C GLU A 393 -10.51 -6.21 10.69
N VAL A 394 -11.51 -5.50 11.22
CA VAL A 394 -12.79 -5.24 10.54
C VAL A 394 -12.66 -4.06 9.57
N SER A 395 -11.91 -3.02 9.96
CA SER A 395 -11.59 -1.86 9.11
C SER A 395 -10.80 -2.30 7.86
N ASP A 396 -9.81 -3.17 8.03
CA ASP A 396 -9.01 -3.76 6.95
C ASP A 396 -9.88 -4.59 6.00
N ARG A 397 -10.70 -5.51 6.53
CA ARG A 397 -11.64 -6.31 5.73
C ARG A 397 -12.61 -5.44 4.92
N VAL A 398 -13.04 -4.29 5.47
CA VAL A 398 -13.88 -3.32 4.74
C VAL A 398 -13.08 -2.54 3.69
N MET A 399 -11.87 -2.06 4.00
CA MET A 399 -11.07 -1.22 3.09
C MET A 399 -10.47 -2.04 1.94
N PHE A 400 -9.74 -3.10 2.26
CA PHE A 400 -8.94 -3.88 1.32
C PHE A 400 -9.73 -4.83 0.42
N SER A 401 -11.01 -5.09 0.69
CA SER A 401 -11.86 -5.95 -0.15
C SER A 401 -12.55 -5.23 -1.32
N ASN A 402 -12.55 -3.89 -1.35
CA ASN A 402 -13.18 -3.14 -2.44
C ASN A 402 -12.43 -3.32 -3.77
N PRO A 403 -13.12 -3.44 -4.91
CA PRO A 403 -12.48 -3.36 -6.22
C PRO A 403 -11.81 -1.99 -6.42
N VAL A 404 -10.58 -1.96 -6.96
CA VAL A 404 -9.84 -0.68 -7.12
C VAL A 404 -10.57 0.31 -8.05
N SER A 405 -11.35 -0.20 -9.02
CA SER A 405 -12.19 0.61 -9.91
C SER A 405 -13.32 1.36 -9.18
N ILE A 406 -13.77 0.85 -8.02
CA ILE A 406 -14.74 1.53 -7.16
C ILE A 406 -14.02 2.32 -6.05
N ALA A 407 -12.90 1.81 -5.53
CA ALA A 407 -12.07 2.53 -4.57
C ALA A 407 -11.58 3.87 -5.13
N ARG A 408 -11.22 3.95 -6.43
CA ARG A 408 -10.86 5.22 -7.08
C ARG A 408 -12.04 6.21 -7.15
N LEU A 409 -13.22 5.75 -7.55
CA LEU A 409 -14.40 6.60 -7.75
C LEU A 409 -14.93 7.15 -6.42
N THR A 410 -15.01 6.30 -5.40
CA THR A 410 -15.39 6.71 -4.03
C THR A 410 -14.38 7.67 -3.40
N SER A 411 -13.08 7.50 -3.70
CA SER A 411 -12.03 8.45 -3.26
C SER A 411 -12.15 9.80 -3.97
N ALA A 412 -12.34 9.79 -5.29
CA ALA A 412 -12.47 11.00 -6.11
C ALA A 412 -13.70 11.81 -5.70
N GLU A 413 -14.89 11.18 -5.59
CA GLU A 413 -16.12 11.89 -5.22
C GLU A 413 -16.01 12.58 -3.85
N ALA A 414 -15.40 11.91 -2.86
CA ALA A 414 -15.16 12.49 -1.54
C ALA A 414 -14.13 13.65 -1.60
N PHE A 415 -12.89 13.34 -2.00
CA PHE A 415 -11.79 14.30 -1.93
C PHE A 415 -11.97 15.48 -2.90
N HIS A 416 -12.53 15.26 -4.10
CA HIS A 416 -12.77 16.36 -5.05
C HIS A 416 -13.92 17.26 -4.60
N THR A 417 -14.89 16.74 -3.84
CA THR A 417 -15.95 17.58 -3.25
C THR A 417 -15.40 18.46 -2.13
N MET A 418 -14.54 17.90 -1.25
CA MET A 418 -13.83 18.69 -0.24
C MET A 418 -12.90 19.73 -0.89
N ALA A 419 -12.21 19.38 -1.98
CA ALA A 419 -11.37 20.31 -2.73
C ALA A 419 -12.16 21.44 -3.41
N ARG A 420 -13.33 21.15 -4.01
CA ARG A 420 -14.23 22.17 -4.59
C ARG A 420 -14.79 23.15 -3.55
N ALA A 421 -14.86 22.74 -2.28
CA ALA A 421 -15.30 23.61 -1.18
C ALA A 421 -14.23 24.63 -0.74
N GLN A 422 -12.97 24.48 -1.18
CA GLN A 422 -11.84 25.34 -0.78
C GLN A 422 -10.98 25.80 -1.98
N PRO A 423 -11.56 26.45 -3.02
CA PRO A 423 -10.84 26.78 -4.26
C PRO A 423 -9.59 27.64 -4.03
N GLU A 424 -9.71 28.64 -3.15
CA GLU A 424 -8.63 29.59 -2.81
C GLU A 424 -7.36 28.91 -2.25
N ARG A 425 -7.46 27.70 -1.67
CA ARG A 425 -6.26 26.93 -1.25
C ARG A 425 -5.40 26.55 -2.46
N TRP A 426 -6.02 26.26 -3.60
CA TRP A 426 -5.36 25.86 -4.83
C TRP A 426 -4.91 27.08 -5.64
N ASP A 427 -5.75 28.12 -5.69
CA ASP A 427 -5.40 29.37 -6.35
C ASP A 427 -4.21 30.06 -5.67
N ALA A 428 -4.10 29.98 -4.34
CA ALA A 428 -2.93 30.48 -3.61
C ALA A 428 -1.62 29.74 -3.96
N LEU A 429 -1.67 28.42 -4.21
CA LEU A 429 -0.52 27.63 -4.66
C LEU A 429 -0.12 28.01 -6.10
N GLU A 430 -1.07 28.10 -7.04
CA GLU A 430 -0.75 28.51 -8.43
C GLU A 430 -0.19 29.93 -8.48
N ARG A 431 -0.71 30.87 -7.67
CA ARG A 431 -0.17 32.24 -7.55
C ARG A 431 1.24 32.28 -6.97
N ALA A 432 1.63 31.29 -6.17
CA ALA A 432 3.00 31.09 -5.70
C ALA A 432 3.90 30.33 -6.70
N GLY A 433 3.40 30.01 -7.90
CA GLY A 433 4.11 29.27 -8.94
C GLY A 433 4.11 27.75 -8.75
N PHE A 434 3.38 27.23 -7.75
CA PHE A 434 3.22 25.79 -7.53
C PHE A 434 2.05 25.24 -8.35
N LYS A 435 2.36 24.35 -9.28
CA LYS A 435 1.40 23.71 -10.18
C LYS A 435 0.68 22.57 -9.45
N VAL A 436 -0.50 22.84 -8.89
CA VAL A 436 -1.26 21.90 -8.03
C VAL A 436 -2.34 21.17 -8.81
N ASP A 437 -2.41 19.86 -8.67
CA ASP A 437 -3.60 19.09 -9.04
C ASP A 437 -4.45 18.85 -7.77
N PRO A 438 -5.60 19.52 -7.59
CA PRO A 438 -6.52 19.24 -6.49
C PRO A 438 -7.53 18.13 -6.82
N TYR A 439 -7.51 17.61 -8.06
CA TYR A 439 -8.47 16.63 -8.58
C TYR A 439 -7.78 15.33 -9.07
N GLY A 440 -6.59 15.05 -8.55
CA GLY A 440 -5.85 13.83 -8.82
C GLY A 440 -6.53 12.57 -8.26
N ASP A 441 -6.02 11.42 -8.68
CA ASP A 441 -6.51 10.11 -8.27
C ASP A 441 -5.51 9.44 -7.32
N ILE A 442 -5.92 9.24 -6.06
CA ILE A 442 -5.09 8.59 -5.03
C ILE A 442 -4.74 7.13 -5.39
N GLN A 443 -5.60 6.42 -6.13
CA GLN A 443 -5.34 5.05 -6.53
C GLN A 443 -4.34 4.98 -7.70
N ASP A 444 -4.30 6.00 -8.57
CA ASP A 444 -3.26 6.13 -9.60
C ASP A 444 -1.92 6.51 -8.95
N ALA A 445 -1.95 7.49 -8.04
CA ALA A 445 -0.78 7.96 -7.30
C ALA A 445 -0.13 6.85 -6.45
N ILE A 446 -0.92 5.96 -5.83
CA ILE A 446 -0.41 4.83 -5.02
C ILE A 446 -0.08 3.61 -5.89
N ASN A 447 -1.03 3.10 -6.68
CA ASN A 447 -0.88 1.77 -7.31
C ASN A 447 -0.24 1.79 -8.70
N VAL A 448 -0.18 2.95 -9.38
CA VAL A 448 0.30 3.05 -10.79
C VAL A 448 1.57 3.89 -10.88
N ARG A 449 1.61 5.04 -10.20
CA ARG A 449 2.74 5.99 -10.21
C ARG A 449 3.70 5.83 -9.04
N LEU A 450 3.29 5.15 -7.97
CA LEU A 450 4.06 4.94 -6.72
C LEU A 450 4.64 6.25 -6.12
N GLY A 451 3.90 7.36 -6.29
CA GLY A 451 4.34 8.71 -5.92
C GLY A 451 3.56 9.80 -6.66
N GLY A 452 4.17 10.98 -6.80
CA GLY A 452 3.58 12.12 -7.52
C GLY A 452 2.42 12.83 -6.80
N HIS A 453 2.23 12.53 -5.52
CA HIS A 453 1.29 13.17 -4.61
C HIS A 453 2.02 13.80 -3.41
N TYR A 454 1.37 14.75 -2.75
CA TYR A 454 1.74 15.28 -1.45
C TYR A 454 0.55 15.18 -0.49
N ILE A 455 0.77 14.63 0.70
CA ILE A 455 -0.18 14.72 1.81
C ILE A 455 0.10 16.01 2.57
N ASP A 456 -0.73 17.03 2.37
CA ASP A 456 -0.47 18.37 2.93
C ASP A 456 -0.68 18.41 4.45
N VAL A 457 0.43 18.54 5.16
CA VAL A 457 0.53 18.69 6.62
C VAL A 457 0.92 20.12 7.02
N GLY A 458 0.91 21.07 6.07
CA GLY A 458 1.12 22.50 6.31
C GLY A 458 2.10 23.17 5.36
N THR A 459 2.99 22.42 4.68
CA THR A 459 4.01 23.01 3.80
C THR A 459 3.39 23.75 2.62
N SER A 460 2.21 23.34 2.13
CA SER A 460 1.50 24.09 1.08
C SER A 460 1.10 25.49 1.53
N ALA A 461 0.84 25.73 2.83
CA ALA A 461 0.56 27.06 3.37
C ALA A 461 1.81 27.94 3.54
N ILE A 462 3.01 27.36 3.52
CA ILE A 462 4.31 28.07 3.52
C ILE A 462 4.67 28.46 2.08
N ILE A 463 4.50 27.53 1.13
CA ILE A 463 4.64 27.77 -0.32
C ILE A 463 3.68 28.87 -0.77
N SER A 464 2.40 28.81 -0.39
CA SER A 464 1.37 29.81 -0.74
C SER A 464 1.68 31.24 -0.26
N LYS A 465 2.61 31.40 0.69
CA LYS A 465 3.08 32.72 1.19
C LYS A 465 4.37 33.19 0.50
N GLY A 466 4.90 32.43 -0.46
CA GLY A 466 6.18 32.69 -1.13
C GLY A 466 7.42 32.47 -0.26
N LEU A 467 7.25 31.87 0.93
CA LEU A 467 8.32 31.66 1.91
C LEU A 467 9.24 30.49 1.53
N ILE A 468 8.66 29.45 0.94
CA ILE A 468 9.38 28.47 0.11
C ILE A 468 9.07 28.84 -1.35
N LYS A 469 10.12 29.09 -2.15
CA LYS A 469 10.00 29.49 -3.56
C LYS A 469 9.77 28.26 -4.45
N VAL A 470 9.21 28.45 -5.64
CA VAL A 470 9.00 27.36 -6.61
C VAL A 470 9.46 27.77 -8.01
N LYS A 471 10.21 26.89 -8.67
CA LYS A 471 10.60 26.97 -10.09
C LYS A 471 9.92 25.83 -10.84
N SER A 472 8.89 26.14 -11.64
CA SER A 472 8.00 25.14 -12.27
C SER A 472 7.79 25.34 -13.78
N ASP A 473 8.31 26.43 -14.31
CA ASP A 473 8.18 26.97 -15.67
C ASP A 473 9.21 26.41 -16.65
N SER A 474 10.46 26.21 -16.22
CA SER A 474 11.56 25.69 -17.04
C SER A 474 12.19 24.41 -16.46
N PRO A 475 12.57 23.43 -17.31
CA PRO A 475 13.53 22.38 -16.97
C PRO A 475 14.91 22.91 -16.52
N ILE A 476 15.62 22.08 -15.76
CA ILE A 476 17.07 22.21 -15.47
C ILE A 476 17.84 21.89 -16.77
N ALA A 477 18.82 22.72 -17.11
CA ALA A 477 19.73 22.54 -18.25
C ALA A 477 21.06 21.91 -17.81
N SER A 478 21.70 22.45 -16.77
CA SER A 478 22.96 21.96 -16.21
C SER A 478 23.18 22.49 -14.80
N TYR A 479 24.19 21.95 -14.10
CA TYR A 479 24.78 22.66 -12.97
C TYR A 479 25.58 23.90 -13.45
N THR A 480 25.77 24.84 -12.53
CA THR A 480 26.81 25.89 -12.58
C THR A 480 27.78 25.66 -11.42
N GLU A 481 28.77 26.56 -11.22
CA GLU A 481 29.67 26.44 -10.07
C GLU A 481 28.96 26.69 -8.72
N ASP A 482 27.93 27.54 -8.73
CA ASP A 482 27.20 28.01 -7.53
C ASP A 482 25.74 27.53 -7.47
N GLY A 483 25.26 26.71 -8.41
CA GLY A 483 23.85 26.32 -8.47
C GLY A 483 23.41 25.54 -9.71
N LEU A 484 22.20 25.84 -10.19
CA LEU A 484 21.57 25.22 -11.35
C LEU A 484 21.17 26.28 -12.40
N LEU A 485 21.54 26.01 -13.65
CA LEU A 485 21.08 26.73 -14.84
C LEU A 485 19.83 26.03 -15.40
N PHE A 486 18.84 26.82 -15.80
CA PHE A 486 17.59 26.37 -16.39
C PHE A 486 17.54 26.68 -17.90
N THR A 487 16.74 25.93 -18.66
CA THR A 487 16.68 26.06 -20.13
C THR A 487 16.13 27.39 -20.66
N ASP A 488 15.52 28.20 -19.79
CA ASP A 488 15.13 29.60 -20.06
C ASP A 488 16.26 30.62 -19.82
N GLY A 489 17.45 30.17 -19.43
CA GLY A 489 18.60 31.01 -19.10
C GLY A 489 18.61 31.55 -17.66
N THR A 490 17.63 31.21 -16.82
CA THR A 490 17.66 31.58 -15.39
C THR A 490 18.61 30.69 -14.60
N GLU A 491 19.30 31.26 -13.62
CA GLU A 491 20.15 30.52 -12.67
C GLU A 491 19.57 30.63 -11.26
N ILE A 492 19.58 29.53 -10.51
CA ILE A 492 19.25 29.51 -9.08
C ILE A 492 20.47 29.02 -8.32
N LYS A 493 21.04 29.90 -7.48
CA LYS A 493 22.19 29.58 -6.65
C LYS A 493 21.80 28.77 -5.41
N ALA A 494 22.66 27.84 -5.02
CA ALA A 494 22.46 26.92 -3.91
C ALA A 494 23.78 26.58 -3.24
N ASP A 495 23.75 26.42 -1.93
CA ASP A 495 24.81 25.74 -1.17
C ASP A 495 24.55 24.23 -1.10
N VAL A 496 23.27 23.82 -1.20
CA VAL A 496 22.81 22.44 -1.07
C VAL A 496 21.70 22.14 -2.10
N ILE A 497 21.86 21.05 -2.85
CA ILE A 497 20.85 20.51 -3.78
C ILE A 497 20.43 19.12 -3.31
N VAL A 498 19.15 18.94 -3.00
CA VAL A 498 18.58 17.65 -2.59
C VAL A 498 17.62 17.13 -3.65
N PHE A 499 17.92 15.95 -4.17
CA PHE A 499 17.06 15.21 -5.08
C PHE A 499 16.01 14.42 -4.27
N ALA A 500 14.77 14.91 -4.27
CA ALA A 500 13.59 14.19 -3.79
C ALA A 500 12.88 13.47 -4.96
N THR A 501 13.66 12.89 -5.88
CA THR A 501 13.20 12.34 -7.16
C THR A 501 12.71 10.90 -7.10
N GLY A 502 12.77 10.27 -5.93
CA GLY A 502 12.12 8.99 -5.64
C GLY A 502 13.02 7.78 -5.83
N PHE A 503 12.38 6.63 -6.05
CA PHE A 503 13.03 5.32 -6.05
C PHE A 503 12.47 4.45 -7.19
N VAL A 504 13.15 3.35 -7.54
CA VAL A 504 12.64 2.44 -8.57
C VAL A 504 11.44 1.67 -8.01
N GLY A 505 10.26 1.95 -8.56
CA GLY A 505 8.98 1.36 -8.16
C GLY A 505 8.73 -0.06 -8.71
N ASN A 506 9.68 -0.98 -8.51
CA ASN A 506 9.51 -2.40 -8.84
C ASN A 506 10.45 -3.28 -8.00
N LEU A 507 9.91 -4.11 -7.11
CA LEU A 507 10.72 -4.98 -6.24
C LEU A 507 11.43 -6.13 -6.98
N LYS A 508 11.14 -6.37 -8.26
CA LYS A 508 11.93 -7.25 -9.14
C LYS A 508 13.42 -6.89 -9.11
N GLN A 509 13.77 -5.60 -9.00
CA GLN A 509 15.17 -5.17 -8.88
C GLN A 509 15.83 -5.64 -7.57
N HIS A 510 15.09 -5.69 -6.46
CA HIS A 510 15.62 -6.18 -5.19
C HIS A 510 15.80 -7.70 -5.21
N ALA A 511 14.85 -8.43 -5.84
CA ALA A 511 15.00 -9.85 -6.12
C ALA A 511 16.22 -10.14 -7.02
N LYS A 512 16.48 -9.29 -8.03
CA LYS A 512 17.68 -9.36 -8.89
C LYS A 512 18.98 -9.11 -8.12
N GLN A 513 19.00 -8.09 -7.25
CA GLN A 513 20.17 -7.74 -6.44
C GLN A 513 20.60 -8.91 -5.53
N ILE A 514 19.64 -9.63 -4.95
CA ILE A 514 19.93 -10.75 -4.04
C ILE A 514 20.15 -12.07 -4.81
N PHE A 515 19.25 -12.45 -5.71
CA PHE A 515 19.18 -13.80 -6.30
C PHE A 515 19.51 -13.88 -7.81
N GLY A 516 19.89 -12.77 -8.44
CA GLY A 516 20.21 -12.71 -9.86
C GLY A 516 19.01 -12.77 -10.81
N ASP A 517 19.30 -12.70 -12.11
CA ASP A 517 18.29 -12.52 -13.17
C ASP A 517 17.29 -13.69 -13.29
N GLU A 518 17.74 -14.95 -13.18
CA GLU A 518 16.84 -16.12 -13.32
C GLU A 518 15.70 -16.12 -12.27
N VAL A 519 16.00 -15.67 -11.05
CA VAL A 519 15.00 -15.60 -9.98
C VAL A 519 14.14 -14.35 -10.13
N ALA A 520 14.72 -13.21 -10.53
CA ALA A 520 13.99 -11.96 -10.75
C ALA A 520 12.97 -12.06 -11.90
N GLU A 521 13.33 -12.67 -13.04
CA GLU A 521 12.39 -12.86 -14.16
C GLU A 521 11.21 -13.76 -13.78
N ARG A 522 11.43 -14.79 -12.95
CA ARG A 522 10.34 -15.65 -12.44
C ARG A 522 9.56 -15.05 -11.27
N ALA A 523 10.12 -14.05 -10.59
CA ALA A 523 9.39 -13.27 -9.61
C ALA A 523 8.32 -12.40 -10.29
N GLY A 524 8.63 -11.89 -11.49
CA GLY A 524 7.79 -10.95 -12.22
C GLY A 524 7.88 -9.53 -11.65
N ASP A 525 7.16 -8.60 -12.29
CA ASP A 525 7.07 -7.23 -11.78
C ASP A 525 6.16 -7.16 -10.56
N CYS A 526 6.55 -6.33 -9.58
CA CYS A 526 5.85 -6.20 -8.31
C CYS A 526 5.46 -4.74 -8.05
N PHE A 527 4.21 -4.54 -7.63
CA PHE A 527 3.47 -3.26 -7.68
C PHE A 527 3.21 -2.79 -9.12
N GLY A 528 2.27 -1.86 -9.30
CA GLY A 528 1.46 -1.79 -10.53
C GLY A 528 0.19 -2.66 -10.40
N LEU A 529 -0.71 -2.56 -11.39
CA LEU A 529 -1.97 -3.30 -11.46
C LEU A 529 -2.02 -4.21 -12.70
N ASN A 530 -2.75 -5.32 -12.62
CA ASN A 530 -3.15 -6.11 -13.79
C ASN A 530 -4.46 -5.59 -14.42
N GLU A 531 -4.88 -6.19 -15.53
CA GLU A 531 -6.12 -5.84 -16.26
C GLU A 531 -7.42 -6.13 -15.48
N GLU A 532 -7.34 -6.82 -14.32
CA GLU A 532 -8.47 -6.98 -13.40
C GLU A 532 -8.53 -5.87 -12.33
N GLY A 533 -7.45 -5.11 -12.15
CA GLY A 533 -7.30 -4.14 -11.06
C GLY A 533 -6.67 -4.72 -9.79
N GLU A 534 -6.04 -5.90 -9.87
CA GLU A 534 -5.30 -6.50 -8.77
C GLU A 534 -3.81 -6.14 -8.83
N ILE A 535 -3.18 -5.93 -7.67
CA ILE A 535 -1.77 -5.53 -7.56
C ILE A 535 -0.85 -6.63 -8.13
N LEU A 536 0.18 -6.26 -8.87
CA LEU A 536 1.17 -7.19 -9.44
C LEU A 536 2.09 -7.77 -8.35
N ALA A 537 2.23 -9.10 -8.36
CA ALA A 537 3.03 -9.98 -7.48
C ALA A 537 2.87 -9.85 -5.95
N ALA A 538 2.26 -8.79 -5.42
CA ALA A 538 2.00 -8.61 -3.99
C ALA A 538 0.99 -9.64 -3.45
N PHE A 539 1.24 -10.09 -2.21
CA PHE A 539 0.43 -10.97 -1.36
C PHE A 539 0.17 -12.40 -1.89
N LYS A 540 0.45 -12.68 -3.16
CA LYS A 540 0.25 -13.99 -3.82
C LYS A 540 1.59 -14.63 -4.21
N PRO A 541 1.65 -15.94 -4.45
CA PRO A 541 2.84 -16.55 -5.02
C PRO A 541 3.21 -15.89 -6.34
N THR A 542 4.50 -15.62 -6.53
CA THR A 542 5.06 -15.29 -7.86
C THR A 542 4.92 -16.49 -8.82
N GLN A 543 5.32 -16.36 -10.09
CA GLN A 543 5.29 -17.49 -11.03
C GLN A 543 6.11 -18.70 -10.51
N ARG A 544 7.14 -18.44 -9.68
CA ARG A 544 7.73 -19.45 -8.79
C ARG A 544 6.90 -19.57 -7.51
N LYS A 545 6.29 -20.75 -7.28
CA LYS A 545 5.40 -21.09 -6.15
C LYS A 545 6.03 -21.02 -4.73
N SER A 546 7.21 -20.42 -4.58
CA SER A 546 7.93 -20.30 -3.31
C SER A 546 8.39 -18.88 -2.95
N SER A 547 8.23 -17.89 -3.84
CA SER A 547 8.54 -16.48 -3.56
C SER A 547 7.28 -15.62 -3.51
N TYR A 548 7.30 -14.62 -2.63
CA TYR A 548 6.18 -13.71 -2.34
C TYR A 548 6.71 -12.28 -2.11
N PHE A 549 5.89 -11.27 -2.42
CA PHE A 549 6.13 -9.87 -2.03
C PHE A 549 4.98 -9.37 -1.12
N VAL A 550 5.29 -8.46 -0.18
CA VAL A 550 4.33 -7.88 0.79
C VAL A 550 4.64 -6.40 1.00
#